data_AF-A6M190-F1
#
_entry.id   AF-A6M190-F1
#
_cell.length_a   1.000
_cell.length_b   1.000
_cell.length_c   1.000
_cell.angle_alpha   90.00
_cell.angle_beta   90.00
_cell.angle_gamma   90.00
#
_symmetry.space_group_name_H-M   'P 1'
#
loop_
_entity.id
_entity.type
_entity.pdbx_description
1 polymer ?
#
loop_
_entity_poly.entity_id
_entity_poly.type
_entity_poly.pdbx_seq_one_letter_code
_entity_poly.pdbx_strand_id
1 'polypeptide(L)'
;MLRCMYSGISGMKVNQTKLDVIGNNIANVGTTAFKSSSARFKDMLYQNASEATAPTSVLGGTNAKQIGLGAQVSSINKVMGQGNALSTGRSLDVCIDGDGYLVVAKGDLNSGIGANQSTGAPDTAATDATGEISETLFTRDGNLTLDYQGNLLTADGHRVMGYYLTASKNDGGTDNAKSLTYDSTNNVINANYVNADSKQLTVSDSTMRPLVIPDSVTISGTPGAADAVTQPVKKFEIGKDGIITAVLGDGKRAAIGQIAMASFKNPEGLTDLGGNMCVNSSNSGPIVYKTGKVDTSTSSSTTTATGNQGGFGSLIQGALEGSNVDLTEQFTDMITATRSFQAASKMITTGDEILQTITGLMR
;
A
#
# COMPACT_ATOMS: atom_id res chain seq x y z
N MET A 1 4.16 -1.43 -48.23
CA MET A 1 3.00 -0.69 -47.69
C MET A 1 2.38 -1.36 -46.46
N LEU A 2 2.10 -2.68 -46.49
CA LEU A 2 1.65 -3.44 -45.31
C LEU A 2 2.50 -3.20 -44.04
N ARG A 3 3.82 -3.12 -44.16
CA ARG A 3 4.73 -2.83 -43.02
C ARG A 3 4.56 -1.43 -42.42
N CYS A 4 4.23 -0.43 -43.24
CA CYS A 4 3.92 0.92 -42.78
C CYS A 4 2.60 0.93 -42.00
N MET A 5 1.59 0.21 -42.51
CA MET A 5 0.31 0.04 -41.81
C MET A 5 0.48 -0.69 -40.48
N TYR A 6 1.29 -1.76 -40.40
CA TYR A 6 1.58 -2.43 -39.12
C TYR A 6 2.26 -1.50 -38.11
N SER A 7 3.24 -0.71 -38.55
CA SER A 7 3.88 0.30 -37.69
C SER A 7 2.87 1.35 -37.22
N GLY A 8 2.02 1.87 -38.11
CA GLY A 8 0.94 2.81 -37.78
C GLY A 8 -0.10 2.26 -36.80
N ILE A 9 -0.58 1.04 -37.02
CA ILE A 9 -1.54 0.36 -36.13
C ILE A 9 -0.91 0.10 -34.75
N SER A 10 0.36 -0.33 -34.71
CA SER A 10 1.09 -0.55 -33.46
C SER A 10 1.24 0.75 -32.67
N GLY A 11 1.61 1.85 -33.33
CA GLY A 11 1.69 3.18 -32.72
C GLY A 11 0.34 3.68 -32.22
N MET A 12 -0.74 3.41 -32.96
CA MET A 12 -2.10 3.76 -32.53
C MET A 12 -2.50 3.00 -31.26
N LYS A 13 -2.28 1.69 -31.22
CA LYS A 13 -2.62 0.83 -30.07
C LYS A 13 -1.83 1.21 -28.82
N VAL A 14 -0.54 1.48 -28.96
CA VAL A 14 0.33 1.88 -27.85
C VAL A 14 -0.08 3.25 -27.30
N ASN A 15 -0.38 4.22 -28.17
CA ASN A 15 -0.88 5.53 -27.73
C ASN A 15 -2.28 5.44 -27.10
N GLN A 16 -3.14 4.53 -27.56
CA GLN A 16 -4.42 4.25 -26.92
C GLN A 16 -4.22 3.77 -25.47
N THR A 17 -3.34 2.79 -25.24
CA THR A 17 -3.03 2.35 -23.87
C THR A 17 -2.43 3.47 -23.02
N LYS A 18 -1.64 4.39 -23.60
CA LYS A 18 -1.15 5.58 -22.90
C LYS A 18 -2.31 6.47 -22.45
N LEU A 19 -3.27 6.71 -23.34
CA LEU A 19 -4.44 7.54 -23.06
C LEU A 19 -5.32 6.90 -21.98
N ASP A 20 -5.48 5.58 -21.97
CA ASP A 20 -6.23 4.88 -20.94
C ASP A 20 -5.59 5.04 -19.56
N VAL A 21 -4.25 4.92 -19.49
CA VAL A 21 -3.49 5.11 -18.24
C VAL A 21 -3.56 6.57 -17.76
N ILE A 22 -3.38 7.54 -18.65
CA ILE A 22 -3.50 8.97 -18.30
C ILE A 22 -4.93 9.30 -17.86
N GLY A 23 -5.94 8.79 -18.57
CA GLY A 23 -7.34 8.98 -18.21
C GLY A 23 -7.67 8.43 -16.83
N ASN A 24 -7.13 7.27 -16.48
CA ASN A 24 -7.25 6.69 -15.14
C ASN A 24 -6.57 7.58 -14.08
N ASN A 25 -5.34 8.06 -14.33
CA ASN A 25 -4.65 8.97 -13.42
C ASN A 25 -5.46 10.25 -13.17
N ILE A 26 -5.97 10.88 -14.22
CA ILE A 26 -6.77 12.11 -14.12
C ILE A 26 -8.06 11.84 -13.32
N ALA A 27 -8.74 10.73 -13.59
CA ALA A 27 -9.97 10.37 -12.87
C ALA A 27 -9.73 10.17 -11.36
N ASN A 28 -8.57 9.63 -11.00
CA ASN A 28 -8.22 9.29 -9.63
C ASN A 28 -7.41 10.38 -8.89
N VAL A 29 -7.29 11.59 -9.44
CA VAL A 29 -6.60 12.71 -8.78
C VAL A 29 -7.21 13.06 -7.41
N GLY A 30 -8.53 12.91 -7.26
CA GLY A 30 -9.24 13.22 -6.00
C GLY A 30 -9.28 12.08 -4.99
N THR A 31 -8.77 10.90 -5.34
CA THR A 31 -8.79 9.73 -4.46
C THR A 31 -7.63 9.77 -3.47
N THR A 32 -7.86 9.27 -2.26
CA THR A 32 -6.83 9.19 -1.22
C THR A 32 -5.85 8.06 -1.51
N ALA A 33 -4.57 8.28 -1.25
CA ALA A 33 -3.50 7.31 -1.36
C ALA A 33 -3.32 6.64 -2.75
N PHE A 34 -3.85 7.24 -3.82
CA PHE A 34 -3.68 6.74 -5.18
C PHE A 34 -2.27 6.99 -5.71
N LYS A 35 -1.73 5.98 -6.42
CA LYS A 35 -0.42 6.02 -7.08
C LYS A 35 -0.61 6.06 -8.58
N SER A 36 -0.15 7.15 -9.19
CA SER A 36 -0.15 7.34 -10.64
C SER A 36 0.56 6.19 -11.34
N SER A 37 0.06 5.83 -12.52
CA SER A 37 0.67 4.82 -13.38
C SER A 37 1.25 5.48 -14.64
N SER A 38 2.37 4.96 -15.14
CA SER A 38 3.01 5.45 -16.36
C SER A 38 3.24 4.30 -17.35
N ALA A 39 2.84 4.50 -18.61
CA ALA A 39 3.07 3.53 -19.67
C ALA A 39 4.40 3.82 -20.38
N ARG A 40 5.27 2.80 -20.48
CA ARG A 40 6.54 2.84 -21.22
C ARG A 40 6.45 1.98 -22.46
N PHE A 41 7.14 2.38 -23.52
CA PHE A 41 7.12 1.69 -24.82
C PHE A 41 8.50 1.18 -25.19
N LYS A 42 8.53 0.09 -25.95
CA LYS A 42 9.73 -0.44 -26.59
C LYS A 42 9.44 -0.72 -28.05
N ASP A 43 10.47 -0.79 -28.87
CA ASP A 43 10.33 -1.27 -30.24
C ASP A 43 9.93 -2.76 -30.25
N MET A 44 9.31 -3.20 -31.36
CA MET A 44 8.87 -4.58 -31.48
C MET A 44 10.01 -5.50 -31.94
N LEU A 45 10.36 -5.41 -33.21
CA LEU A 45 11.38 -6.21 -33.88
C LEU A 45 11.97 -5.40 -35.03
N TYR A 46 13.22 -5.70 -35.39
CA TYR A 46 13.86 -5.19 -36.60
C TYR A 46 13.90 -6.30 -37.66
N GLN A 47 13.57 -5.95 -38.90
CA GLN A 47 13.79 -6.83 -40.03
C GLN A 47 15.08 -6.45 -40.76
N ASN A 48 16.02 -7.40 -40.84
CA ASN A 48 17.28 -7.23 -41.57
C ASN A 48 17.01 -7.28 -43.08
N ALA A 49 17.46 -6.23 -43.79
CA ALA A 49 17.49 -6.16 -45.25
C ALA A 49 18.91 -6.36 -45.81
N SER A 50 19.96 -6.08 -45.02
CA SER A 50 21.36 -6.46 -45.26
C SER A 50 22.09 -6.49 -43.93
N GLU A 51 22.93 -7.50 -43.73
CA GLU A 51 23.81 -7.58 -42.56
C GLU A 51 24.99 -6.61 -42.74
N ALA A 52 25.51 -6.11 -41.62
CA ALA A 52 26.72 -5.30 -41.64
C ALA A 52 27.92 -6.21 -41.95
N THR A 53 28.78 -5.79 -42.89
CA THR A 53 30.00 -6.55 -43.24
C THR A 53 31.23 -5.72 -42.89
N ALA A 54 32.25 -6.37 -42.34
CA ALA A 54 33.54 -5.74 -42.07
C ALA A 54 34.29 -5.39 -43.38
N PRO A 55 35.12 -4.33 -43.40
CA PRO A 55 35.93 -3.99 -44.57
C PRO A 55 36.92 -5.09 -44.92
N THR A 56 37.07 -5.38 -46.21
CA THR A 56 38.06 -6.30 -46.79
C THR A 56 39.16 -5.52 -47.53
N SER A 57 40.24 -6.18 -47.94
CA SER A 57 41.35 -5.56 -48.69
C SER A 57 40.94 -4.96 -50.05
N VAL A 58 39.75 -5.31 -50.58
CA VAL A 58 39.29 -4.91 -51.92
C VAL A 58 37.99 -4.08 -51.85
N LEU A 59 37.21 -4.19 -50.77
CA LEU A 59 35.93 -3.50 -50.62
C LEU A 59 35.68 -3.03 -49.18
N GLY A 60 35.19 -1.80 -49.01
CA GLY A 60 34.85 -1.21 -47.72
C GLY A 60 33.70 -1.93 -47.01
N GLY A 61 33.66 -1.78 -45.69
CA GLY A 61 32.58 -2.35 -44.87
C GLY A 61 31.24 -1.68 -45.18
N THR A 62 30.16 -2.43 -45.03
CA THR A 62 28.80 -1.92 -45.26
C THR A 62 28.01 -1.91 -43.96
N ASN A 63 27.19 -0.88 -43.77
CA ASN A 63 26.31 -0.77 -42.61
C ASN A 63 25.11 -1.71 -42.75
N ALA A 64 24.59 -2.19 -41.61
CA ALA A 64 23.35 -2.95 -41.58
C ALA A 64 22.19 -2.07 -42.08
N LYS A 65 21.31 -2.66 -42.90
CA LYS A 65 20.06 -2.04 -43.32
C LYS A 65 18.94 -2.76 -42.60
N GLN A 66 18.30 -2.08 -41.66
CA GLN A 66 17.22 -2.63 -40.84
C GLN A 66 16.00 -1.72 -40.88
N ILE A 67 14.81 -2.32 -40.82
CA ILE A 67 13.54 -1.61 -40.77
C ILE A 67 12.80 -2.05 -39.52
N GLY A 68 12.39 -1.10 -38.68
CA GLY A 68 11.60 -1.37 -37.48
C GLY A 68 10.15 -1.73 -37.82
N LEU A 69 9.59 -2.69 -37.06
CA LEU A 69 8.21 -3.18 -37.22
C LEU A 69 7.18 -2.42 -36.35
N GLY A 70 7.59 -1.30 -35.72
CA GLY A 70 6.73 -0.46 -34.90
C GLY A 70 7.06 -0.52 -33.41
N ALA A 71 6.06 -0.22 -32.56
CA ALA A 71 6.21 -0.12 -31.12
C ALA A 71 5.21 -1.01 -30.37
N GLN A 72 5.57 -1.42 -29.15
CA GLN A 72 4.74 -2.19 -28.24
C GLN A 72 4.81 -1.61 -26.82
N VAL A 73 3.82 -1.91 -25.99
CA VAL A 73 3.84 -1.55 -24.56
C VAL A 73 4.91 -2.40 -23.88
N SER A 74 5.86 -1.74 -23.22
CA SER A 74 6.91 -2.41 -22.45
C SER A 74 6.39 -2.78 -21.07
N SER A 75 5.80 -1.82 -20.38
CA SER A 75 5.26 -1.97 -19.03
C SER A 75 4.33 -0.81 -18.68
N ILE A 76 3.50 -1.02 -17.67
CA ILE A 76 2.76 0.03 -16.97
C ILE A 76 3.26 -0.01 -15.53
N ASN A 77 4.06 0.98 -15.14
CA ASN A 77 4.65 1.04 -13.81
C ASN A 77 3.89 2.04 -12.95
N LYS A 78 3.65 1.70 -11.69
CA LYS A 78 3.16 2.66 -10.69
C LYS A 78 4.30 3.51 -10.17
N VAL A 79 4.05 4.79 -9.98
CA VAL A 79 4.98 5.71 -9.34
C VAL A 79 4.65 5.70 -7.85
N MET A 80 5.49 5.05 -7.04
CA MET A 80 5.23 4.86 -5.60
C MET A 80 5.62 6.08 -4.74
N GLY A 81 5.96 7.21 -5.36
CA GLY A 81 6.24 8.48 -4.68
C GLY A 81 5.07 8.91 -3.79
N GLN A 82 5.37 9.55 -2.67
CA GLN A 82 4.37 10.01 -1.71
C GLN A 82 3.56 11.18 -2.27
N GLY A 83 2.26 11.19 -2.00
CA GLY A 83 1.37 12.32 -2.32
C GLY A 83 1.39 13.40 -1.24
N ASN A 84 0.71 14.52 -1.50
CA ASN A 84 0.58 15.59 -0.51
C ASN A 84 -0.29 15.13 0.67
N ALA A 85 0.13 15.41 1.91
CA ALA A 85 -0.70 15.18 3.09
C ALA A 85 -1.78 16.27 3.19
N LEU A 86 -3.04 15.86 3.08
CA LEU A 86 -4.21 16.73 3.22
C LEU A 86 -4.71 16.68 4.66
N SER A 87 -4.68 17.81 5.37
CA SER A 87 -5.22 17.90 6.73
C SER A 87 -6.75 17.86 6.70
N THR A 88 -7.35 16.91 7.42
CA THR A 88 -8.81 16.74 7.52
C THR A 88 -9.36 17.17 8.87
N GLY A 89 -8.52 17.22 9.91
CA GLY A 89 -8.93 17.55 11.29
C GLY A 89 -9.71 16.45 12.01
N ARG A 90 -9.93 15.28 11.38
CA ARG A 90 -10.61 14.13 12.00
C ARG A 90 -9.59 13.19 12.63
N SER A 91 -9.76 12.87 13.91
CA SER A 91 -8.80 12.05 14.67
C SER A 91 -8.64 10.60 14.19
N LEU A 92 -9.62 10.07 13.45
CA LEU A 92 -9.54 8.72 12.87
C LEU A 92 -8.78 8.68 11.55
N ASP A 93 -8.57 9.83 10.90
CA ASP A 93 -7.86 9.88 9.63
C ASP A 93 -6.36 9.83 9.90
N VAL A 94 -5.64 8.99 9.15
CA VAL A 94 -4.20 8.79 9.34
C VAL A 94 -3.48 8.84 7.99
N CYS A 95 -2.40 9.63 7.92
CA CYS A 95 -1.52 9.67 6.77
C CYS A 95 -0.20 8.97 7.13
N ILE A 96 0.30 8.12 6.25
CA ILE A 96 1.64 7.53 6.39
C ILE A 96 2.65 8.45 5.70
N ASP A 97 3.63 8.93 6.44
CA ASP A 97 4.72 9.75 5.96
C ASP A 97 5.99 8.91 5.76
N GLY A 98 6.30 8.58 4.51
CA GLY A 98 7.35 7.64 4.11
C GLY A 98 6.84 6.28 3.64
N ASP A 99 7.75 5.30 3.62
CA ASP A 99 7.47 3.96 3.13
C ASP A 99 6.72 3.12 4.17
N GLY A 100 5.59 2.55 3.76
CA GLY A 100 4.75 1.72 4.61
C GLY A 100 3.31 1.58 4.12
N TYR A 101 2.66 0.51 4.55
CA TYR A 101 1.26 0.20 4.30
C TYR A 101 0.60 -0.17 5.62
N LEU A 102 -0.64 0.24 5.82
CA LEU A 102 -1.51 -0.32 6.85
C LEU A 102 -1.82 -1.77 6.50
N VAL A 103 -1.74 -2.63 7.52
CA VAL A 103 -2.14 -4.03 7.39
C VAL A 103 -3.60 -4.13 7.80
N VAL A 104 -4.44 -4.62 6.90
CA VAL A 104 -5.87 -4.81 7.15
C VAL A 104 -6.25 -6.24 6.81
N ALA A 105 -7.26 -6.80 7.47
CA ALA A 105 -7.71 -8.15 7.17
C ALA A 105 -9.21 -8.34 7.37
N LYS A 106 -9.74 -9.36 6.70
CA LYS A 106 -11.06 -9.94 6.93
C LYS A 106 -10.89 -11.28 7.68
N GLY A 107 -11.64 -11.53 8.74
CA GLY A 107 -11.53 -12.78 9.50
C GLY A 107 -12.09 -12.69 10.92
N ASP A 108 -12.07 -13.80 11.65
CA ASP A 108 -12.52 -13.90 13.04
C ASP A 108 -11.69 -13.00 13.99
N LEU A 109 -12.30 -12.55 15.09
CA LEU A 109 -11.67 -11.67 16.08
C LEU A 109 -10.58 -12.38 16.90
N ASN A 110 -10.67 -13.71 17.03
CA ASN A 110 -9.80 -14.49 17.90
C ASN A 110 -8.52 -14.99 17.21
N SER A 111 -8.62 -15.35 15.93
CA SER A 111 -7.49 -15.79 15.10
C SER A 111 -6.66 -14.58 14.69
N GLY A 112 -5.72 -14.18 15.55
CA GLY A 112 -4.69 -13.23 15.17
C GLY A 112 -3.91 -13.76 13.96
N ILE A 113 -3.67 -12.91 12.97
CA ILE A 113 -2.75 -13.25 11.88
C ILE A 113 -1.35 -13.26 12.49
N GLY A 114 -0.78 -14.46 12.61
CA GLY A 114 0.56 -14.63 13.14
C GLY A 114 1.59 -14.15 12.12
N ALA A 115 1.98 -12.87 12.12
CA ALA A 115 3.21 -12.51 11.42
C ALA A 115 4.38 -13.30 12.05
N ASN A 116 4.90 -14.32 11.36
CA ASN A 116 6.13 -14.96 11.79
C ASN A 116 7.28 -13.96 11.56
N GLN A 117 7.60 -13.21 12.62
CA GLN A 117 8.61 -12.15 12.63
C GLN A 117 10.04 -12.63 12.30
N SER A 118 10.27 -13.95 12.18
CA SER A 118 11.60 -14.51 11.85
C SER A 118 11.77 -14.86 10.35
N THR A 119 10.71 -14.95 9.56
CA THR A 119 10.80 -15.39 8.15
C THR A 119 10.20 -14.40 7.15
N GLY A 120 9.38 -13.44 7.60
CA GLY A 120 8.68 -12.53 6.67
C GLY A 120 7.73 -13.25 5.70
N ALA A 121 7.45 -14.54 5.97
CA ALA A 121 6.45 -15.29 5.26
C ALA A 121 5.07 -14.86 5.79
N PRO A 122 4.09 -14.56 4.91
CA PRO A 122 2.71 -14.44 5.35
C PRO A 122 2.32 -15.77 5.99
N ASP A 123 1.76 -15.72 7.18
CA ASP A 123 1.06 -16.87 7.74
C ASP A 123 -0.15 -17.15 6.87
N THR A 124 0.02 -18.07 5.92
CA THR A 124 -1.05 -18.63 5.11
C THR A 124 -1.99 -19.52 5.93
N ALA A 125 -1.83 -19.57 7.25
CA ALA A 125 -2.59 -20.43 8.16
C ALA A 125 -3.35 -19.67 9.27
N ALA A 126 -3.72 -18.40 9.06
CA ALA A 126 -4.88 -17.84 9.76
C ALA A 126 -6.18 -18.38 9.12
N THR A 127 -6.36 -19.70 9.18
CA THR A 127 -7.65 -20.35 8.93
C THR A 127 -8.61 -19.90 10.02
N ASP A 128 -9.72 -19.30 9.62
CA ASP A 128 -10.89 -19.17 10.48
C ASP A 128 -11.37 -20.58 10.93
N ALA A 129 -12.08 -20.67 12.05
CA ALA A 129 -12.70 -21.92 12.52
C ALA A 129 -13.65 -22.55 11.47
N THR A 130 -14.06 -21.76 10.47
CA THR A 130 -14.92 -22.14 9.33
C THR A 130 -14.13 -22.54 8.06
N GLY A 131 -12.80 -22.44 8.06
CA GLY A 131 -11.94 -22.85 6.93
C GLY A 131 -11.85 -21.86 5.78
N GLU A 132 -12.37 -20.63 5.93
CA GLU A 132 -12.14 -19.53 4.96
C GLU A 132 -10.81 -18.81 5.27
N ILE A 133 -10.11 -18.41 4.21
CA ILE A 133 -8.83 -17.71 4.32
C ILE A 133 -9.04 -16.31 4.89
N SER A 134 -8.42 -16.02 6.04
CA SER A 134 -8.23 -14.65 6.51
C SER A 134 -7.23 -13.97 5.55
N GLU A 135 -7.74 -13.24 4.56
CA GLU A 135 -6.89 -12.55 3.59
C GLU A 135 -6.33 -11.27 4.22
N THR A 136 -5.01 -11.20 4.30
CA THR A 136 -4.30 -9.98 4.67
C THR A 136 -4.18 -9.09 3.44
N LEU A 137 -4.66 -7.87 3.56
CA LEU A 137 -4.64 -6.82 2.56
C LEU A 137 -3.79 -5.66 3.07
N PHE A 138 -3.29 -4.87 2.13
CA PHE A 138 -2.44 -3.73 2.41
C PHE A 138 -3.05 -2.48 1.81
N THR A 139 -3.02 -1.38 2.54
CA THR A 139 -3.52 -0.10 2.05
C THR A 139 -2.68 1.05 2.56
N ARG A 140 -2.61 2.12 1.77
CA ARG A 140 -2.08 3.41 2.21
C ARG A 140 -3.20 4.41 2.53
N ASP A 141 -4.44 4.06 2.22
CA ASP A 141 -5.58 4.88 2.56
C ASP A 141 -5.85 4.79 4.07
N GLY A 142 -5.91 5.94 4.72
CA GLY A 142 -6.15 6.04 6.16
C GLY A 142 -7.47 6.71 6.50
N ASN A 143 -8.46 6.63 5.61
CA ASN A 143 -9.84 6.96 5.96
C ASN A 143 -10.44 5.82 6.79
N LEU A 144 -10.24 5.90 8.12
CA LEU A 144 -10.70 4.88 9.05
C LEU A 144 -12.06 5.24 9.66
N THR A 145 -12.83 4.23 10.02
CA THR A 145 -14.11 4.31 10.70
C THR A 145 -14.13 3.37 11.90
N LEU A 146 -15.10 3.57 12.81
CA LEU A 146 -15.30 2.70 13.96
C LEU A 146 -16.63 1.96 13.78
N ASP A 147 -16.69 0.69 14.18
CA ASP A 147 -17.96 -0.02 14.34
C ASP A 147 -18.55 0.17 15.76
N TYR A 148 -19.73 -0.41 16.01
CA TYR A 148 -20.41 -0.31 17.31
C TYR A 148 -19.65 -1.00 18.46
N GLN A 149 -18.68 -1.87 18.16
CA GLN A 149 -17.82 -2.53 19.14
C GLN A 149 -16.50 -1.77 19.34
N GLY A 150 -16.31 -0.65 18.64
CA GLY A 150 -15.11 0.17 18.68
C GLY A 150 -13.95 -0.38 17.84
N ASN A 151 -14.16 -1.41 17.01
CA ASN A 151 -13.10 -1.91 16.12
C ASN A 151 -12.74 -0.82 15.10
N LEU A 152 -11.46 -0.74 14.72
CA LEU A 152 -11.00 0.12 13.64
C LEU A 152 -11.19 -0.57 12.29
N LEU A 153 -12.01 0.03 11.44
CA LEU A 153 -12.33 -0.49 10.11
C LEU A 153 -11.92 0.51 9.02
N THR A 154 -11.62 -0.01 7.84
CA THR A 154 -11.57 0.78 6.61
C THR A 154 -12.99 1.04 6.09
N ALA A 155 -13.16 1.90 5.07
CA ALA A 155 -14.46 2.15 4.45
C ALA A 155 -15.13 0.86 3.91
N ASP A 156 -14.34 -0.11 3.47
CA ASP A 156 -14.80 -1.41 2.96
C ASP A 156 -15.07 -2.44 4.09
N GLY A 157 -14.90 -2.05 5.35
CA GLY A 157 -15.18 -2.90 6.51
C GLY A 157 -14.04 -3.84 6.91
N HIS A 158 -12.84 -3.69 6.34
CA HIS A 158 -11.67 -4.48 6.74
C HIS A 158 -11.13 -3.96 8.05
N ARG A 159 -10.76 -4.86 8.97
CA ARG A 159 -10.25 -4.46 10.29
C ARG A 159 -8.78 -4.09 10.20
N VAL A 160 -8.40 -2.99 10.86
CA VAL A 160 -7.00 -2.57 10.97
C VAL A 160 -6.29 -3.44 11.99
N MET A 161 -5.19 -4.03 11.57
CA MET A 161 -4.38 -4.94 12.38
C MET A 161 -3.30 -4.17 13.15
N GLY A 162 -2.97 -4.68 14.33
CA GLY A 162 -1.94 -4.08 15.18
C GLY A 162 -1.43 -5.03 16.24
N TYR A 163 -0.54 -4.50 17.05
CA TYR A 163 0.05 -5.20 18.19
C TYR A 163 -0.54 -4.66 19.48
N TYR A 164 -0.91 -5.58 20.37
CA TYR A 164 -1.29 -5.23 21.72
C TYR A 164 -0.04 -4.94 22.54
N LEU A 165 -0.08 -3.88 23.32
CA LEU A 165 1.01 -3.46 24.19
C LEU A 165 0.83 -4.03 25.60
N THR A 166 1.94 -4.24 26.29
CA THR A 166 2.02 -4.52 27.72
C THR A 166 3.08 -3.62 28.32
N ALA A 167 2.99 -3.34 29.61
CA ALA A 167 4.08 -2.71 30.33
C ALA A 167 4.50 -3.60 31.49
N SER A 168 5.81 -3.79 31.64
CA SER A 168 6.35 -4.64 32.70
C SER A 168 6.08 -4.07 34.11
N LYS A 169 5.96 -2.74 34.20
CA LYS A 169 5.49 -2.01 35.38
C LYS A 169 4.44 -1.00 34.96
N ASN A 170 3.26 -1.08 35.56
CA ASN A 170 2.16 -0.16 35.30
C ASN A 170 1.91 0.74 36.51
N ASP A 171 2.41 1.98 36.45
CA ASP A 171 2.08 2.99 37.46
C ASP A 171 0.56 3.31 37.39
N GLY A 172 -0.21 2.72 38.31
CA GLY A 172 -1.65 2.92 38.45
C GLY A 172 -2.55 1.81 37.88
N GLY A 173 -2.01 0.65 37.49
CA GLY A 173 -2.78 -0.51 37.02
C GLY A 173 -2.13 -1.86 37.36
N THR A 174 -2.59 -2.95 36.76
CA THR A 174 -2.01 -4.29 36.97
C THR A 174 -0.74 -4.47 36.13
N ASP A 175 0.35 -4.92 36.76
CA ASP A 175 1.62 -5.20 36.07
C ASP A 175 1.47 -6.31 35.01
N ASN A 176 2.17 -6.14 33.88
CA ASN A 176 2.11 -7.03 32.71
C ASN A 176 0.72 -7.20 32.07
N ALA A 177 -0.27 -6.36 32.42
CA ALA A 177 -1.57 -6.38 31.77
C ALA A 177 -1.44 -6.13 30.26
N LYS A 178 -2.11 -6.95 29.46
CA LYS A 178 -2.27 -6.70 28.02
C LYS A 178 -3.28 -5.56 27.85
N SER A 179 -2.90 -4.56 27.06
CA SER A 179 -3.72 -3.38 26.73
C SER A 179 -5.08 -3.75 26.14
N LEU A 180 -5.14 -4.80 25.32
CA LEU A 180 -6.37 -5.39 24.81
C LEU A 180 -6.38 -6.90 25.09
N THR A 181 -7.54 -7.39 25.49
CA THR A 181 -7.80 -8.82 25.71
C THR A 181 -9.10 -9.20 25.02
N TYR A 182 -9.06 -10.27 24.23
CA TYR A 182 -10.25 -10.81 23.60
C TYR A 182 -11.01 -11.70 24.57
N ASP A 183 -12.29 -11.39 24.82
CA ASP A 183 -13.19 -12.24 25.58
C ASP A 183 -14.01 -13.12 24.62
N SER A 184 -13.68 -14.41 24.59
CA SER A 184 -14.35 -15.41 23.75
C SER A 184 -15.81 -15.67 24.13
N THR A 185 -16.26 -15.20 25.30
CA THR A 185 -17.64 -15.40 25.77
C THR A 185 -18.61 -14.42 25.13
N ASN A 186 -18.17 -13.18 24.95
CA ASN A 186 -18.99 -12.09 24.40
C ASN A 186 -18.55 -11.67 23.00
N ASN A 187 -17.45 -12.23 22.48
CA ASN A 187 -16.85 -11.85 21.19
C ASN A 187 -16.53 -10.34 21.12
N VAL A 188 -16.04 -9.79 22.24
CA VAL A 188 -15.69 -8.38 22.42
C VAL A 188 -14.23 -8.28 22.84
N ILE A 189 -13.56 -7.22 22.40
CA ILE A 189 -12.20 -6.89 22.81
C ILE A 189 -12.28 -5.89 23.96
N ASN A 190 -11.87 -6.32 25.15
CA ASN A 190 -11.85 -5.51 26.36
C ASN A 190 -10.49 -4.81 26.50
N ALA A 191 -10.52 -3.55 26.96
CA ALA A 191 -9.33 -2.75 27.13
C ALA A 191 -8.92 -2.59 28.59
N ASN A 192 -7.66 -2.91 28.89
CA ASN A 192 -7.06 -2.74 30.20
C ASN A 192 -6.09 -1.56 30.21
N TYR A 193 -5.93 -0.94 31.37
CA TYR A 193 -5.01 0.18 31.54
C TYR A 193 -3.56 -0.29 31.45
N VAL A 194 -2.86 0.22 30.44
CA VAL A 194 -1.41 0.15 30.33
C VAL A 194 -0.89 1.57 30.23
N ASN A 195 0.07 1.96 31.07
CA ASN A 195 0.53 3.35 31.12
C ASN A 195 1.32 3.72 29.85
N ALA A 196 0.84 4.72 29.10
CA ALA A 196 1.45 5.18 27.86
C ALA A 196 2.81 5.88 28.04
N ASP A 197 3.05 6.46 29.22
CA ASP A 197 4.26 7.21 29.53
C ASP A 197 5.36 6.32 30.17
N SER A 198 5.07 5.03 30.38
CA SER A 198 6.04 4.09 30.94
C SER A 198 7.20 3.79 29.97
N LYS A 199 8.44 3.79 30.48
CA LYS A 199 9.64 3.49 29.67
C LYS A 199 9.76 2.00 29.28
N GLN A 200 8.99 1.13 29.93
CA GLN A 200 8.97 -0.33 29.74
C GLN A 200 7.72 -0.81 28.96
N LEU A 201 7.22 0.03 28.05
CA LEU A 201 6.11 -0.31 27.16
C LEU A 201 6.63 -1.18 26.01
N THR A 202 6.16 -2.43 25.96
CA THR A 202 6.55 -3.42 24.96
C THR A 202 5.34 -3.98 24.24
N VAL A 203 5.56 -4.58 23.07
CA VAL A 203 4.57 -5.44 22.44
C VAL A 203 4.39 -6.72 23.28
N SER A 204 3.14 -7.06 23.56
CA SER A 204 2.76 -8.21 24.39
C SER A 204 2.92 -9.55 23.68
N ASP A 205 2.61 -9.62 22.37
CA ASP A 205 2.76 -10.81 21.53
C ASP A 205 3.19 -10.40 20.12
N SER A 206 3.99 -11.23 19.44
CA SER A 206 4.41 -11.01 18.05
C SER A 206 3.30 -11.24 17.01
N THR A 207 2.08 -11.59 17.43
CA THR A 207 0.92 -11.81 16.56
C THR A 207 0.15 -10.53 16.34
N MET A 208 -0.28 -10.26 15.10
CA MET A 208 -1.14 -9.12 14.80
C MET A 208 -2.59 -9.49 15.10
N ARG A 209 -3.31 -8.59 15.76
CA ARG A 209 -4.72 -8.73 16.12
C ARG A 209 -5.48 -7.46 15.75
N PRO A 210 -6.80 -7.52 15.54
CA PRO A 210 -7.59 -6.32 15.26
C PRO A 210 -7.49 -5.32 16.41
N LEU A 211 -7.33 -4.03 16.05
CA LEU A 211 -7.29 -2.93 17.00
C LEU A 211 -8.70 -2.37 17.26
N VAL A 212 -8.93 -2.00 18.51
CA VAL A 212 -10.19 -1.43 19.00
C VAL A 212 -9.89 -0.15 19.75
N ILE A 213 -10.70 0.89 19.52
CA ILE A 213 -10.76 2.08 20.37
C ILE A 213 -11.94 1.88 21.33
N PRO A 214 -11.70 1.55 22.61
CA PRO A 214 -12.75 1.25 23.57
C PRO A 214 -13.40 2.54 24.10
N ASP A 215 -14.68 2.45 24.47
CA ASP A 215 -15.38 3.54 25.16
C ASP A 215 -14.95 3.68 26.63
N SER A 216 -14.42 2.61 27.21
CA SER A 216 -13.99 2.56 28.59
C SER A 216 -12.81 1.63 28.80
N VAL A 217 -11.93 1.98 29.74
CA VAL A 217 -10.71 1.22 30.05
C VAL A 217 -10.77 0.77 31.51
N THR A 218 -10.51 -0.51 31.77
CA THR A 218 -10.44 -1.08 33.12
C THR A 218 -9.08 -0.78 33.74
N ILE A 219 -9.07 -0.05 34.85
CA ILE A 219 -7.84 0.37 35.55
C ILE A 219 -7.33 -0.74 36.48
N SER A 220 -8.25 -1.42 37.17
CA SER A 220 -7.93 -2.53 38.07
C SER A 220 -9.10 -3.50 38.18
N GLY A 221 -8.82 -4.81 38.18
CA GLY A 221 -9.82 -5.88 38.19
C GLY A 221 -10.00 -6.56 36.83
N THR A 222 -10.60 -7.75 36.81
CA THR A 222 -10.91 -8.47 35.56
C THR A 222 -12.03 -7.73 34.81
N PRO A 223 -11.90 -7.48 33.49
CA PRO A 223 -12.96 -6.87 32.70
C PRO A 223 -14.31 -7.60 32.87
N GLY A 224 -15.37 -6.86 33.21
CA GLY A 224 -16.71 -7.40 33.42
C GLY A 224 -17.03 -7.92 34.83
N ALA A 225 -16.07 -7.88 35.77
CA ALA A 225 -16.32 -8.19 37.18
C ALA A 225 -16.90 -6.99 37.96
N ALA A 226 -17.71 -7.23 38.99
CA ALA A 226 -18.32 -6.18 39.82
C ALA A 226 -17.29 -5.28 40.54
N ASP A 227 -16.07 -5.77 40.74
CA ASP A 227 -14.97 -5.05 41.38
C ASP A 227 -14.07 -4.29 40.38
N ALA A 228 -14.40 -4.30 39.09
CA ALA A 228 -13.60 -3.66 38.04
C ALA A 228 -13.79 -2.14 38.04
N VAL A 229 -12.73 -1.40 38.36
CA VAL A 229 -12.71 0.06 38.26
C VAL A 229 -12.55 0.43 36.80
N THR A 230 -13.64 0.85 36.17
CA THR A 230 -13.68 1.19 34.74
C THR A 230 -13.84 2.68 34.57
N GLN A 231 -13.02 3.28 33.70
CA GLN A 231 -13.04 4.71 33.44
C GLN A 231 -13.37 5.00 31.97
N PRO A 232 -14.28 5.96 31.67
CA PRO A 232 -14.58 6.35 30.29
C PRO A 232 -13.38 7.02 29.62
N VAL A 233 -13.23 6.76 28.32
CA VAL A 233 -12.26 7.42 27.44
C VAL A 233 -12.83 8.76 26.97
N LYS A 234 -12.09 9.85 27.19
CA LYS A 234 -12.50 11.21 26.77
C LYS A 234 -12.00 11.55 25.37
N LYS A 235 -10.77 11.15 25.05
CA LYS A 235 -10.09 11.46 23.79
C LYS A 235 -9.08 10.36 23.50
N PHE A 236 -8.86 10.07 22.22
CA PHE A 236 -7.75 9.25 21.77
C PHE A 236 -6.83 10.05 20.84
N GLU A 237 -5.54 9.69 20.82
CA GLU A 237 -4.48 10.27 20.01
C GLU A 237 -3.63 9.15 19.43
N ILE A 238 -3.21 9.30 18.17
CA ILE A 238 -2.33 8.36 17.48
C ILE A 238 -0.95 9.01 17.41
N GLY A 239 0.02 8.42 18.08
CA GLY A 239 1.40 8.86 18.06
C GLY A 239 2.07 8.63 16.70
N LYS A 240 3.17 9.35 16.45
CA LYS A 240 3.97 9.20 15.21
C LYS A 240 4.56 7.80 15.02
N ASP A 241 4.74 7.08 16.12
CA ASP A 241 5.20 5.70 16.17
C ASP A 241 4.08 4.66 15.89
N GLY A 242 2.84 5.13 15.74
CA GLY A 242 1.64 4.32 15.52
C GLY A 242 0.98 3.85 16.81
N ILE A 243 1.42 4.33 17.97
CA ILE A 243 0.80 3.95 19.25
C ILE A 243 -0.47 4.77 19.46
N ILE A 244 -1.57 4.07 19.66
CA ILE A 244 -2.86 4.64 20.02
C ILE A 244 -2.89 4.84 21.54
N THR A 245 -3.04 6.08 21.97
CA THR A 245 -3.15 6.47 23.37
C THR A 245 -4.53 7.06 23.65
N ALA A 246 -5.15 6.68 24.76
CA ALA A 246 -6.42 7.22 25.23
C ALA A 246 -6.21 8.02 26.51
N VAL A 247 -6.83 9.20 26.58
CA VAL A 247 -6.92 10.01 27.80
C VAL A 247 -8.21 9.62 28.52
N LEU A 248 -8.05 9.06 29.71
CA LEU A 248 -9.15 8.61 30.55
C LEU A 248 -9.79 9.78 31.30
N GLY A 249 -11.00 9.56 31.84
CA GLY A 249 -11.69 10.56 32.65
C GLY A 249 -10.91 11.08 33.86
N ASP A 250 -10.03 10.24 34.42
CA ASP A 250 -9.09 10.51 35.53
C ASP A 250 -7.81 11.27 35.10
N GLY A 251 -7.71 11.67 33.82
CA GLY A 251 -6.54 12.40 33.29
C GLY A 251 -5.31 11.55 32.99
N LYS A 252 -5.32 10.26 33.35
CA LYS A 252 -4.27 9.28 33.01
C LYS A 252 -4.31 8.92 31.51
N ARG A 253 -3.15 8.56 30.95
CA ARG A 253 -2.98 8.16 29.55
C ARG A 253 -2.77 6.65 29.45
N ALA A 254 -3.71 5.96 28.82
CA ALA A 254 -3.62 4.52 28.54
C ALA A 254 -3.10 4.27 27.12
N ALA A 255 -2.15 3.36 26.94
CA ALA A 255 -1.76 2.86 25.62
C ALA A 255 -2.63 1.67 25.25
N ILE A 256 -3.36 1.77 24.14
CA ILE A 256 -4.32 0.75 23.68
C ILE A 256 -3.65 -0.26 22.76
N GLY A 257 -2.78 0.18 21.86
CA GLY A 257 -2.14 -0.70 20.90
C GLY A 257 -1.29 0.08 19.92
N GLN A 258 -0.51 -0.64 19.10
CA GLN A 258 0.28 -0.06 18.04
C GLN A 258 -0.20 -0.56 16.67
N ILE A 259 -0.44 0.35 15.74
CA ILE A 259 -0.83 0.02 14.36
C ILE A 259 0.30 -0.76 13.70
N ALA A 260 -0.03 -1.91 13.09
CA ALA A 260 0.92 -2.69 12.32
C ALA A 260 1.11 -2.04 10.95
N MET A 261 2.36 -1.84 10.57
CA MET A 261 2.74 -1.40 9.23
C MET A 261 3.47 -2.52 8.51
N ALA A 262 3.32 -2.60 7.21
CA ALA A 262 4.10 -3.48 6.34
C ALA A 262 4.89 -2.65 5.32
N SER A 263 6.09 -3.12 4.98
CA SER A 263 6.82 -2.64 3.81
C SER A 263 7.17 -3.79 2.89
N PHE A 264 7.49 -3.42 1.66
CA PHE A 264 7.86 -4.32 0.59
C PHE A 264 9.16 -3.85 -0.02
N LYS A 265 10.02 -4.79 -0.40
CA LYS A 265 11.25 -4.45 -1.12
C LYS A 265 10.95 -3.88 -2.52
N ASN A 266 9.89 -4.38 -3.15
CA ASN A 266 9.42 -3.90 -4.44
C ASN A 266 7.92 -3.52 -4.37
N PRO A 267 7.60 -2.26 -4.04
CA PRO A 267 6.21 -1.82 -3.94
C PRO A 267 5.48 -1.79 -5.29
N GLU A 268 6.18 -1.64 -6.42
CA GLU A 268 5.57 -1.73 -7.76
C GLU A 268 5.08 -3.14 -8.11
N GLY A 269 5.58 -4.16 -7.41
CA GLY A 269 5.18 -5.55 -7.58
C GLY A 269 3.84 -5.90 -6.94
N LEU A 270 3.21 -5.00 -6.18
CA LEU A 270 1.91 -5.29 -5.57
C LEU A 270 0.78 -5.24 -6.60
N THR A 271 -0.15 -6.19 -6.44
CA THR A 271 -1.37 -6.27 -7.26
C THR A 271 -2.52 -5.57 -6.54
N ASP A 272 -3.23 -4.68 -7.23
CA ASP A 272 -4.39 -3.99 -6.64
C ASP A 272 -5.62 -4.90 -6.69
N LEU A 273 -6.39 -4.89 -5.60
CA LEU A 273 -7.67 -5.61 -5.52
C LEU A 273 -8.88 -4.68 -5.79
N GLY A 274 -8.68 -3.35 -5.71
CA GLY A 274 -9.73 -2.34 -5.69
C GLY A 274 -9.85 -1.66 -4.32
N GLY A 275 -10.60 -0.56 -4.22
CA GLY A 275 -10.78 0.17 -2.94
C GLY A 275 -9.46 0.70 -2.34
N ASN A 276 -8.46 0.95 -3.18
CA ASN A 276 -7.10 1.33 -2.78
C ASN A 276 -6.40 0.28 -1.91
N MET A 277 -6.86 -0.98 -1.98
CA MET A 277 -6.27 -2.16 -1.37
C MET A 277 -5.36 -2.89 -2.35
N CYS A 278 -4.30 -3.48 -1.82
CA CYS A 278 -3.36 -4.29 -2.57
C CYS A 278 -3.00 -5.57 -1.82
N VAL A 279 -2.62 -6.59 -2.58
CA VAL A 279 -2.11 -7.87 -2.07
C VAL A 279 -0.67 -8.07 -2.50
N ASN A 280 0.07 -8.85 -1.72
CA ASN A 280 1.44 -9.21 -2.07
C ASN A 280 1.43 -10.17 -3.26
N SER A 281 2.37 -9.97 -4.19
CA SER A 281 2.59 -10.89 -5.30
C SER A 281 3.93 -11.60 -5.11
N SER A 282 4.22 -12.60 -5.94
CA SER A 282 5.55 -13.23 -5.97
C SER A 282 6.67 -12.23 -6.32
N ASN A 283 6.35 -11.10 -6.97
CA ASN A 283 7.31 -10.08 -7.39
C ASN A 283 7.48 -8.92 -6.39
N SER A 284 6.56 -8.73 -5.44
CA SER A 284 6.73 -7.74 -4.37
C SER A 284 7.78 -8.17 -3.33
N GLY A 285 8.10 -9.46 -3.30
CA GLY A 285 8.95 -10.08 -2.28
C GLY A 285 8.17 -10.42 -1.00
N PRO A 286 8.85 -11.01 0.01
CA PRO A 286 8.25 -11.29 1.30
C PRO A 286 7.83 -10.00 2.01
N ILE A 287 6.80 -10.11 2.86
CA ILE A 287 6.27 -8.97 3.61
C ILE A 287 7.18 -8.71 4.79
N VAL A 288 7.58 -7.45 4.99
CA VAL A 288 8.34 -7.03 6.17
C VAL A 288 7.42 -6.21 7.06
N TYR A 289 7.00 -6.78 8.18
CA TYR A 289 6.17 -6.07 9.16
C TYR A 289 7.02 -5.20 10.09
N LYS A 290 6.44 -4.09 10.53
CA LYS A 290 6.92 -3.32 11.69
C LYS A 290 6.67 -4.12 12.94
N THR A 291 7.72 -4.78 13.40
CA THR A 291 7.80 -5.33 14.75
C THR A 291 7.70 -4.16 15.72
N GLY A 292 6.66 -4.16 16.59
CA GLY A 292 6.30 -3.00 17.39
C GLY A 292 7.28 -2.69 18.54
N LYS A 293 6.85 -1.81 19.45
CA LYS A 293 7.71 -1.22 20.50
C LYS A 293 8.48 -2.28 21.32
N VAL A 294 9.81 -2.16 21.30
CA VAL A 294 10.75 -2.99 22.07
C VAL A 294 11.27 -2.20 23.28
N ASP A 295 11.47 -2.88 24.42
CA ASP A 295 11.93 -2.26 25.68
C ASP A 295 13.30 -1.58 25.50
N THR A 296 13.33 -0.28 25.72
CA THR A 296 14.55 0.53 25.64
C THR A 296 15.45 0.43 26.88
N SER A 297 14.98 -0.18 27.97
CA SER A 297 15.69 -0.23 29.26
C SER A 297 16.68 -1.40 29.41
N THR A 298 16.59 -2.43 28.57
CA THR A 298 17.41 -3.66 28.67
C THR A 298 18.37 -3.90 27.50
N SER A 299 18.26 -3.14 26.40
CA SER A 299 19.07 -3.39 25.19
C SER A 299 20.42 -2.66 25.21
N SER A 300 21.38 -3.17 25.97
CA SER A 300 22.80 -3.00 25.64
C SER A 300 23.06 -3.56 24.24
N SER A 301 23.78 -2.78 23.43
CA SER A 301 24.40 -3.15 22.15
C SER A 301 24.54 -4.66 21.91
N THR A 302 24.31 -5.07 20.66
CA THR A 302 24.70 -6.36 20.07
C THR A 302 23.81 -7.56 20.41
N THR A 303 22.59 -7.58 19.88
CA THR A 303 22.00 -8.73 19.16
C THR A 303 20.68 -8.27 18.58
N THR A 304 20.63 -8.22 17.24
CA THR A 304 19.45 -8.07 16.39
C THR A 304 18.29 -7.29 17.02
N ALA A 305 18.33 -5.96 16.88
CA ALA A 305 17.11 -5.18 16.78
C ALA A 305 16.32 -5.69 15.57
N THR A 306 15.65 -6.84 15.71
CA THR A 306 14.65 -7.38 14.77
C THR A 306 13.40 -6.47 14.75
N GLY A 307 13.43 -5.42 15.57
CA GLY A 307 12.64 -4.19 15.53
C GLY A 307 12.99 -3.31 14.34
N ASN A 308 12.26 -3.36 13.21
CA ASN A 308 12.34 -2.33 12.16
C ASN A 308 11.62 -1.03 12.59
N GLN A 309 11.80 -0.66 13.85
CA GLN A 309 11.08 0.34 14.60
C GLN A 309 11.28 1.77 14.10
N GLY A 310 12.43 2.03 13.47
CA GLY A 310 12.77 3.33 12.87
C GLY A 310 12.91 3.31 11.35
N GLY A 311 12.66 2.16 10.70
CA GLY A 311 12.85 1.98 9.25
C GLY A 311 11.59 2.23 8.41
N PHE A 312 10.46 2.53 9.04
CA PHE A 312 9.19 2.77 8.36
C PHE A 312 8.71 4.18 8.59
N GLY A 313 7.91 4.67 7.64
CA GLY A 313 7.31 5.99 7.71
C GLY A 313 6.62 6.29 9.04
N SER A 314 6.55 7.57 9.39
CA SER A 314 5.84 8.02 10.58
C SER A 314 4.35 8.18 10.29
N LEU A 315 3.48 8.02 11.29
CA LEU A 315 2.05 8.27 11.11
C LEU A 315 1.72 9.71 11.51
N ILE A 316 0.89 10.36 10.71
CA ILE A 316 0.37 11.69 10.98
C ILE A 316 -1.15 11.54 11.17
N GLN A 317 -1.61 11.82 12.38
CA GLN A 317 -3.04 11.84 12.69
C GLN A 317 -3.71 13.11 12.13
N GLY A 318 -4.96 13.00 11.71
CA GLY A 318 -5.75 14.13 11.24
C GLY A 318 -5.44 14.54 9.80
N ALA A 319 -4.78 13.68 9.03
CA ALA A 319 -4.44 13.90 7.64
C ALA A 319 -4.71 12.65 6.81
N LEU A 320 -4.97 12.83 5.52
CA LEU A 320 -5.05 11.77 4.52
C LEU A 320 -3.95 11.96 3.48
N GLU A 321 -3.36 10.88 2.99
CA GLU A 321 -2.45 10.97 1.84
C GLU A 321 -3.29 11.27 0.59
N GLY A 322 -2.95 12.33 -0.15
CA GLY A 322 -3.56 12.64 -1.44
C GLY A 322 -2.99 11.78 -2.57
N SER A 323 -3.65 11.78 -3.72
CA SER A 323 -3.09 11.24 -4.96
C SER A 323 -1.78 11.94 -5.31
N ASN A 324 -0.82 11.20 -5.85
CA ASN A 324 0.45 11.77 -6.34
C ASN A 324 0.38 12.24 -7.81
N VAL A 325 -0.83 12.34 -8.37
CA VAL A 325 -1.06 12.77 -9.76
C VAL A 325 -0.97 14.29 -9.88
N ASP A 326 -0.07 14.78 -10.73
CA ASP A 326 -0.06 16.19 -11.18
C ASP A 326 -0.89 16.34 -12.48
N LEU A 327 -2.00 17.06 -12.38
CA LEU A 327 -2.89 17.32 -13.51
C LEU A 327 -2.21 18.03 -14.68
N THR A 328 -1.28 18.95 -14.40
CA THR A 328 -0.62 19.74 -15.45
C THR A 328 0.24 18.85 -16.34
N GLU A 329 0.98 17.94 -15.71
CA GLU A 329 1.77 16.93 -16.41
C GLU A 329 0.85 15.96 -17.17
N GLN A 330 -0.19 15.43 -16.51
CA GLN A 330 -1.12 14.49 -17.16
C GLN A 330 -1.82 15.09 -18.39
N PHE A 331 -2.26 16.36 -18.34
CA PHE A 331 -2.86 17.01 -19.51
C PHE A 331 -1.85 17.22 -20.64
N THR A 332 -0.60 17.57 -20.32
CA THR A 332 0.46 17.71 -21.33
C THR A 332 0.77 16.37 -22.00
N ASP A 333 0.82 15.30 -21.21
CA ASP A 333 1.04 13.94 -21.69
C ASP A 333 -0.15 13.43 -22.51
N MET A 334 -1.38 13.81 -22.15
CA MET A 334 -2.59 13.52 -22.91
C MET A 334 -2.56 14.20 -24.27
N ILE A 335 -2.17 15.48 -24.32
CA ILE A 335 -2.04 16.22 -25.58
C ILE A 335 -0.98 15.57 -26.47
N THR A 336 0.15 15.16 -25.90
CA THR A 336 1.20 14.48 -26.65
C THR A 336 0.71 13.14 -27.20
N ALA A 337 0.06 12.33 -26.37
CA ALA A 337 -0.48 11.03 -26.78
C ALA A 337 -1.59 11.13 -27.85
N THR A 338 -2.50 12.09 -27.73
CA THR A 338 -3.55 12.34 -28.74
C THR A 338 -2.96 12.82 -30.07
N ARG A 339 -1.94 13.69 -30.04
CA ARG A 339 -1.22 14.11 -31.26
C ARG A 339 -0.48 12.93 -31.91
N SER A 340 0.16 12.07 -31.13
CA SER A 340 0.80 10.85 -31.64
C SER A 340 -0.20 9.86 -32.23
N PHE A 341 -1.37 9.69 -31.61
CA PHE A 341 -2.46 8.87 -32.14
C PHE A 341 -2.99 9.41 -33.48
N GLN A 342 -3.23 10.72 -33.58
CA GLN A 342 -3.66 11.37 -34.82
C GLN A 342 -2.60 11.25 -35.93
N ALA A 343 -1.31 11.39 -35.59
CA ALA A 343 -0.22 11.21 -36.54
C ALA A 343 -0.17 9.77 -37.08
N ALA A 344 -0.34 8.77 -36.21
CA ALA A 344 -0.40 7.36 -36.61
C ALA A 344 -1.61 7.08 -37.52
N SER A 345 -2.78 7.66 -37.23
CA SER A 345 -3.96 7.57 -38.10
C SER A 345 -3.70 8.19 -39.48
N LYS A 346 -3.02 9.33 -39.53
CA LYS A 346 -2.70 10.01 -40.79
C LYS A 346 -1.72 9.22 -41.65
N MET A 347 -0.79 8.45 -41.04
CA MET A 347 0.07 7.52 -41.78
C MET A 347 -0.73 6.41 -42.48
N ILE A 348 -1.81 5.94 -41.85
CA ILE A 348 -2.69 4.91 -42.45
C ILE A 348 -3.46 5.51 -43.63
N THR A 349 -4.05 6.70 -43.47
CA THR A 349 -4.81 7.35 -44.56
C THR A 349 -3.92 7.69 -45.74
N THR A 350 -2.72 8.23 -45.52
CA THR A 350 -1.77 8.47 -46.61
C THR A 350 -1.31 7.17 -47.27
N GLY A 351 -1.14 6.09 -46.50
CA GLY A 351 -0.86 4.77 -47.07
C GLY A 351 -1.98 4.25 -47.98
N ASP A 352 -3.23 4.53 -47.63
CA ASP A 352 -4.41 4.17 -48.42
C ASP A 352 -4.52 5.03 -49.70
N GLU A 353 -4.28 6.33 -49.62
CA GLU A 353 -4.22 7.23 -50.79
C GLU A 353 -3.17 6.74 -51.82
N ILE A 354 -1.99 6.31 -51.37
CA ILE A 354 -0.96 5.77 -52.27
C ILE A 354 -1.43 4.43 -52.88
N LEU A 355 -2.14 3.58 -52.13
CA LEU A 355 -2.72 2.35 -52.70
C LEU A 355 -3.78 2.66 -53.75
N GLN A 356 -4.61 3.67 -53.51
CA GLN A 356 -5.65 4.09 -54.45
C GLN A 356 -5.04 4.67 -55.74
N THR A 357 -3.96 5.44 -55.64
CA THR A 357 -3.26 5.93 -56.83
C THR A 357 -2.58 4.80 -57.62
N ILE A 358 -1.98 3.81 -56.95
CA ILE A 358 -1.37 2.63 -57.62
C ILE A 358 -2.44 1.77 -58.30
N THR A 359 -3.57 1.52 -57.64
CA THR A 359 -4.67 0.76 -58.26
C THR A 359 -5.32 1.52 -59.41
N GLY A 360 -5.38 2.86 -59.33
CA GLY A 360 -5.81 3.72 -60.42
C GLY A 360 -4.88 3.74 -61.63
N LEU A 361 -3.58 3.47 -61.46
CA LEU A 361 -2.60 3.33 -62.55
C LEU A 361 -2.70 1.98 -63.28
N MET A 362 -3.27 0.97 -62.64
CA MET A 362 -3.43 -0.37 -63.21
C MET A 362 -4.65 -0.51 -64.14
N ARG A 363 -5.44 0.55 -64.30
CA ARG A 363 -6.64 0.58 -65.16
C ARG A 363 -6.42 1.43 -66.39
#